data_AF-A0A1J5LU53-F1
#
_entry.id   AF-A0A1J5LU53-F1
#
_cell.length_a   1.000
_cell.length_b   1.000
_cell.length_c   1.000
_cell.angle_alpha   90.00
_cell.angle_beta   90.00
_cell.angle_gamma   90.00
#
_symmetry.space_group_name_H-M   'P 1'
#
loop_
_entity.id
_entity.type
_entity.pdbx_description
1 polymer ?
#
loop_
_entity_poly.entity_id
_entity_poly.type
_entity_poly.pdbx_seq_one_letter_code
_entity_poly.pdbx_strand_id
1 'polypeptide(L)'
;MTNQVDYTRAAKYFLLQDFWVGFKLGLKYFFAPKATINYPHEKGPLSPRFRGEHALRRYPNGEERCIACKLCEAVCPAQAITIDAEPREDGSRRTTRYDLDMTKCIYCGFCQEACPVDAIVEGPNFEFATETREELFYDKDKLLANGERWEAEIARNLELDAPYR
;
A
#
# COMPACT_ATOMS: atom_id res chain seq x y z
N MET A 1 -41.13 43.77 32.02
CA MET A 1 -40.67 42.41 31.65
C MET A 1 -41.74 41.75 30.78
N THR A 2 -41.83 42.15 29.51
CA THR A 2 -42.74 41.51 28.55
C THR A 2 -41.99 40.40 27.85
N ASN A 3 -42.26 39.15 28.25
CA ASN A 3 -41.87 37.97 27.49
C ASN A 3 -42.67 37.98 26.17
N GLN A 4 -42.12 38.58 25.12
CA GLN A 4 -42.62 38.37 23.77
C GLN A 4 -42.34 36.92 23.38
N VAL A 5 -43.38 36.09 23.44
CA VAL A 5 -43.31 34.71 22.96
C VAL A 5 -43.14 34.77 21.45
N ASP A 6 -42.00 34.29 20.96
CA ASP A 6 -41.74 34.13 19.53
C ASP A 6 -42.56 32.94 19.01
N TYR A 7 -43.76 33.24 18.52
CA TYR A 7 -44.70 32.26 17.96
C TYR A 7 -44.14 31.50 16.75
N THR A 8 -43.20 32.10 16.01
CA THR A 8 -42.57 31.41 14.87
C THR A 8 -41.63 30.31 15.35
N ARG A 9 -40.86 30.58 16.41
CA ARG A 9 -39.99 29.59 17.05
C ARG A 9 -40.80 28.52 17.77
N ALA A 10 -41.88 28.88 18.45
CA ALA A 10 -42.78 27.92 19.10
C ALA A 10 -43.43 26.95 18.09
N ALA A 11 -43.87 27.45 16.92
CA ALA A 11 -44.42 26.63 15.85
C ALA A 11 -43.39 25.64 15.28
N LYS A 12 -42.13 26.06 15.09
CA LYS A 12 -41.05 25.18 14.62
C LYS A 12 -40.80 24.00 15.56
N TYR A 13 -40.79 24.24 16.87
CA TYR A 13 -40.61 23.19 17.87
C TYR A 13 -41.83 22.28 17.99
N PHE A 14 -43.04 22.83 18.01
CA PHE A 14 -44.27 22.03 18.10
C PHE A 14 -44.49 21.13 16.88
N LEU A 15 -44.17 21.63 15.68
CA LEU A 15 -44.26 20.87 14.42
C LEU A 15 -43.01 20.03 14.12
N LEU A 16 -42.02 20.02 15.02
CA LEU A 16 -40.76 19.29 14.85
C LEU A 16 -40.15 19.48 13.45
N GLN A 17 -40.13 20.73 12.95
CA GLN A 17 -39.73 21.01 11.58
C GLN A 17 -38.32 20.47 11.26
N ASP A 18 -37.40 20.54 12.22
CA ASP A 18 -36.04 20.04 12.08
C ASP A 18 -35.99 18.51 11.90
N PHE A 19 -36.91 17.77 12.52
CA PHE A 19 -37.04 16.32 12.34
C PHE A 19 -37.43 15.98 10.91
N TRP A 20 -38.38 16.71 10.32
CA TRP A 20 -38.82 16.49 8.94
C TRP A 20 -37.74 16.84 7.92
N VAL A 21 -36.95 17.89 8.16
CA VAL A 21 -35.80 18.23 7.33
C VAL A 21 -34.76 17.12 7.37
N GLY A 22 -34.44 16.60 8.56
CA GLY A 22 -33.54 15.46 8.73
C GLY A 22 -34.08 14.18 8.08
N PHE A 23 -35.37 13.89 8.24
CA PHE A 23 -36.03 12.74 7.64
C PHE A 23 -36.02 12.80 6.12
N LYS A 24 -36.29 13.98 5.53
CA LYS A 24 -36.21 14.20 4.07
C LYS A 24 -34.80 13.94 3.55
N LEU A 25 -33.77 14.37 4.29
CA LEU A 25 -32.38 14.11 3.93
C LEU A 25 -32.06 12.61 4.01
N GLY A 26 -32.51 11.92 5.07
CA GLY A 26 -32.37 10.47 5.22
C GLY A 26 -33.04 9.71 4.08
N LEU A 27 -34.28 10.08 3.73
CA LEU A 27 -35.02 9.46 2.64
C LEU A 27 -34.35 9.67 1.27
N LYS A 28 -33.74 10.85 1.05
CA LYS A 28 -32.95 11.13 -0.16
C LYS A 28 -31.80 10.15 -0.32
N TYR A 29 -31.01 9.91 0.72
CA TYR A 29 -29.90 8.95 0.67
C TYR A 29 -30.35 7.48 0.72
N PHE A 30 -31.52 7.21 1.28
CA PHE A 30 -32.12 5.88 1.27
C PHE A 30 -32.36 5.39 -0.17
N PHE A 31 -32.93 6.24 -1.02
CA PHE A 31 -33.19 5.93 -2.44
C PHE A 31 -32.02 6.24 -3.39
N ALA A 32 -30.95 6.88 -2.91
CA ALA A 32 -29.75 7.10 -3.72
C ALA A 32 -29.01 5.77 -4.02
N PRO A 33 -28.37 5.65 -5.20
CA PRO A 33 -27.53 4.50 -5.51
C PRO A 33 -26.41 4.34 -4.47
N LYS A 34 -26.11 3.09 -4.11
CA LYS A 34 -25.10 2.79 -3.09
C LYS A 34 -23.71 2.82 -3.72
N ALA A 35 -22.75 3.42 -3.01
CA ALA A 35 -21.34 3.46 -3.41
C ALA A 35 -20.57 2.17 -3.02
N THR A 36 -21.26 1.16 -2.49
CA THR A 36 -20.66 -0.10 -2.05
C THR A 36 -20.22 -0.93 -3.25
N ILE A 37 -18.95 -1.29 -3.31
CA ILE A 37 -18.40 -2.28 -4.25
C ILE A 37 -18.56 -3.70 -3.68
N ASN A 38 -18.71 -4.69 -4.55
CA ASN A 38 -18.86 -6.08 -4.13
C ASN A 38 -17.51 -6.81 -3.99
N TYR A 39 -16.76 -6.50 -2.93
CA TYR A 39 -15.53 -7.25 -2.61
C TYR A 39 -15.90 -8.68 -2.17
N PRO A 40 -15.26 -9.75 -2.69
CA PRO A 40 -13.99 -9.81 -3.42
C PRO A 40 -14.09 -9.84 -4.96
N HIS A 41 -15.30 -9.81 -5.53
CA HIS A 41 -15.51 -9.93 -6.99
C HIS A 41 -15.15 -8.65 -7.75
N GLU A 42 -15.37 -7.50 -7.12
CA GLU A 42 -15.00 -6.18 -7.62
C GLU A 42 -14.01 -5.54 -6.65
N LYS A 43 -12.87 -5.07 -7.16
CA LYS A 43 -11.83 -4.40 -6.38
C LYS A 43 -11.84 -2.89 -6.64
N GLY A 44 -11.42 -2.12 -5.65
CA GLY A 44 -11.25 -0.68 -5.81
C GLY A 44 -10.17 -0.34 -6.85
N PRO A 45 -10.26 0.82 -7.52
CA PRO A 45 -9.22 1.24 -8.45
C PRO A 45 -7.93 1.54 -7.69
N LEU A 46 -6.81 1.01 -8.18
CA LEU A 46 -5.46 1.27 -7.66
C LEU A 46 -4.66 2.11 -8.64
N SER A 47 -3.79 2.98 -8.12
CA SER A 47 -2.84 3.72 -8.94
C SER A 47 -1.59 2.88 -9.22
N PRO A 48 -0.85 3.17 -10.31
CA PRO A 48 0.46 2.54 -10.55
C PRO A 48 1.50 2.82 -9.45
N ARG A 49 1.26 3.84 -8.61
CA ARG A 49 2.11 4.24 -7.48
C ARG A 49 1.70 3.60 -6.15
N PHE A 50 0.78 2.65 -6.18
CA PHE A 50 0.35 1.96 -4.97
C PHE A 50 1.54 1.24 -4.33
N ARG A 51 1.56 1.24 -2.99
CA ARG A 51 2.63 0.67 -2.17
C ARG A 51 2.09 -0.52 -1.39
N GLY A 52 2.47 -1.71 -1.81
CA GLY A 52 2.01 -2.98 -1.23
C GLY A 52 3.15 -3.94 -0.87
N GLU A 53 2.94 -5.22 -1.16
CA GLU A 53 3.87 -6.29 -0.89
C GLU A 53 5.21 -6.05 -1.60
N HIS A 54 6.31 -6.22 -0.87
CA HIS A 54 7.65 -6.01 -1.40
C HIS A 54 8.07 -7.18 -2.30
N ALA A 55 8.85 -6.84 -3.34
CA ALA A 55 9.37 -7.80 -4.29
C ALA A 55 10.80 -7.46 -4.70
N LEU A 56 11.65 -8.49 -4.82
CA LEU A 56 12.98 -8.38 -5.41
C LEU A 56 12.91 -8.78 -6.89
N ARG A 57 13.33 -7.87 -7.76
CA ARG A 57 13.27 -8.06 -9.21
C ARG A 57 14.55 -8.63 -9.79
N ARG A 58 14.40 -9.24 -10.95
CA ARG A 58 15.50 -9.74 -11.79
C ARG A 58 15.65 -8.90 -13.05
N TYR A 59 16.81 -8.98 -13.67
CA TYR A 59 17.04 -8.51 -15.02
C TYR A 59 16.38 -9.46 -16.03
N PRO A 60 16.16 -9.03 -17.28
CA PRO A 60 15.60 -9.91 -18.32
C PRO A 60 16.43 -11.17 -18.62
N ASN A 61 17.71 -11.19 -18.23
CA ASN A 61 18.60 -12.36 -18.34
C ASN A 61 18.45 -13.35 -17.16
N GLY A 62 17.58 -13.08 -16.19
CA GLY A 62 17.35 -13.91 -15.00
C GLY A 62 18.26 -13.59 -13.80
N GLU A 63 19.25 -12.73 -13.96
CA GLU A 63 20.14 -12.31 -12.87
C GLU A 63 19.41 -11.39 -11.88
N GLU A 64 19.68 -11.54 -10.58
CA GLU A 64 19.08 -10.63 -9.59
C GLU A 64 19.62 -9.20 -9.74
N ARG A 65 18.73 -8.20 -9.59
CA ARG A 65 19.14 -6.79 -9.73
C ARG A 65 19.95 -6.28 -8.53
N CYS A 66 19.77 -6.89 -7.36
CA CYS A 66 20.37 -6.42 -6.13
C CYS A 66 21.91 -6.53 -6.16
N ILE A 67 22.59 -5.41 -5.96
CA ILE A 67 24.07 -5.33 -5.89
C ILE A 67 24.60 -5.19 -4.45
N ALA A 68 23.75 -5.44 -3.45
CA ALA A 68 24.08 -5.36 -2.04
C ALA A 68 24.74 -4.02 -1.60
N CYS A 69 24.19 -2.90 -2.10
CA CYS A 69 24.66 -1.54 -1.79
C CYS A 69 24.27 -1.04 -0.39
N LYS A 70 23.33 -1.73 0.28
CA LYS A 70 22.79 -1.38 1.62
C LYS A 70 22.11 -0.01 1.76
N LEU A 71 21.81 0.67 0.65
CA LEU A 71 21.10 1.95 0.67
C LEU A 71 19.67 1.84 1.21
N CYS A 72 18.95 0.77 0.82
CA CYS A 72 17.59 0.51 1.30
C CYS A 72 17.54 0.18 2.81
N GLU A 73 18.57 -0.46 3.35
CA GLU A 73 18.73 -0.69 4.79
C GLU A 73 18.99 0.63 5.53
N ALA A 74 19.87 1.48 4.99
CA ALA A 74 20.22 2.76 5.60
C ALA A 74 19.07 3.79 5.61
N VAL A 75 18.26 3.83 4.55
CA VAL A 75 17.15 4.79 4.41
C VAL A 75 15.88 4.35 5.13
N CYS A 76 15.79 3.08 5.54
CA CYS A 76 14.57 2.53 6.14
C CYS A 76 14.28 3.21 7.49
N PRO A 77 13.18 3.98 7.63
CA PRO A 77 12.90 4.74 8.85
C PRO A 77 12.55 3.81 10.03
N ALA A 78 12.03 2.62 9.75
CA ALA A 78 11.64 1.63 10.74
C ALA A 78 12.70 0.53 10.96
N GLN A 79 13.85 0.60 10.27
CA GLN A 79 14.91 -0.41 10.34
C GLN A 79 14.38 -1.86 10.16
N ALA A 80 13.46 -2.03 9.20
CA ALA A 80 12.79 -3.30 8.92
C ALA A 80 13.62 -4.24 8.03
N ILE A 81 14.64 -3.72 7.36
CA ILE A 81 15.48 -4.43 6.39
C ILE A 81 16.80 -4.80 7.06
N THR A 82 17.27 -6.03 6.86
CA THR A 82 18.62 -6.47 7.27
C THR A 82 19.32 -7.13 6.10
N ILE A 83 20.52 -6.66 5.76
CA ILE A 83 21.25 -7.12 4.57
C ILE A 83 22.66 -7.57 4.93
N ASP A 84 23.02 -8.78 4.52
CA ASP A 84 24.40 -9.26 4.51
C ASP A 84 24.86 -9.57 3.08
N ALA A 85 26.13 -9.34 2.82
CA ALA A 85 26.69 -9.36 1.47
C ALA A 85 28.05 -10.05 1.46
N GLU A 86 28.22 -10.99 0.54
CA GLU A 86 29.48 -11.68 0.29
C GLU A 86 29.76 -11.71 -1.21
N PRO A 87 31.04 -11.74 -1.63
CA PRO A 87 31.39 -11.96 -3.02
C PRO A 87 31.00 -13.40 -3.41
N ARG A 88 30.25 -13.54 -4.50
CA ARG A 88 29.93 -14.83 -5.11
C ARG A 88 31.16 -15.39 -5.85
N GLU A 89 31.14 -16.68 -6.19
CA GLU A 89 32.22 -17.39 -6.90
C GLU A 89 32.62 -16.72 -8.24
N ASP A 90 31.68 -16.02 -8.89
CA ASP A 90 31.89 -15.25 -10.12
C ASP A 90 32.53 -13.87 -9.90
N GLY A 91 32.86 -13.52 -8.65
CA GLY A 91 33.38 -12.21 -8.26
C GLY A 91 32.32 -11.11 -8.17
N SER A 92 31.05 -11.42 -8.43
CA SER A 92 29.96 -10.47 -8.31
C SER A 92 29.59 -10.26 -6.84
N ARG A 93 29.25 -9.01 -6.48
CA ARG A 93 28.76 -8.70 -5.12
C ARG A 93 27.24 -8.94 -5.08
N ARG A 94 26.82 -9.87 -4.23
CA ARG A 94 25.42 -10.28 -4.06
C ARG A 94 25.04 -10.38 -2.59
N THR A 95 23.74 -10.39 -2.32
CA THR A 95 23.24 -10.55 -0.95
C THR A 95 23.21 -12.02 -0.58
N THR A 96 23.81 -12.38 0.54
CA THR A 96 23.62 -13.71 1.16
C THR A 96 22.36 -13.74 1.99
N ARG A 97 22.07 -12.61 2.65
CA ARG A 97 20.87 -12.40 3.46
C ARG A 97 20.20 -11.10 3.06
N TYR A 98 18.89 -11.16 2.86
CA TYR A 98 18.06 -10.00 2.65
C TYR A 98 16.73 -10.30 3.32
N ASP A 99 16.60 -9.85 4.56
CA ASP A 99 15.43 -10.12 5.37
C ASP A 99 14.62 -8.82 5.50
N LEU A 100 13.30 -8.94 5.40
CA LEU A 100 12.37 -7.85 5.57
C LEU A 100 11.29 -8.25 6.58
N ASP A 101 11.25 -7.53 7.69
CA ASP A 101 10.20 -7.66 8.69
C ASP A 101 8.99 -6.80 8.29
N MET A 102 7.95 -7.45 7.73
CA MET A 102 6.73 -6.76 7.31
C MET A 102 5.92 -6.20 8.48
N THR A 103 6.19 -6.64 9.72
CA THR A 103 5.54 -6.11 10.92
C THR A 103 6.15 -4.79 11.39
N LYS A 104 7.42 -4.54 11.03
CA LYS A 104 8.09 -3.24 11.24
C LYS A 104 7.92 -2.31 10.05
N CYS A 105 7.81 -2.86 8.84
CA CYS A 105 7.68 -2.07 7.63
C CYS A 105 6.43 -1.16 7.68
N ILE A 106 6.61 0.11 7.33
CA ILE A 106 5.53 1.11 7.29
C ILE A 106 5.06 1.45 5.87
N TYR A 107 5.50 0.69 4.86
CA TYR A 107 5.09 0.84 3.45
C TYR A 107 5.24 2.27 2.90
N CYS A 108 6.38 2.88 3.21
CA CYS A 108 6.67 4.27 2.84
C CYS A 108 7.22 4.43 1.41
N GLY A 109 7.76 3.37 0.79
CA GLY A 109 8.38 3.43 -0.54
C GLY A 109 9.80 4.00 -0.62
N PHE A 110 10.43 4.39 0.50
CA PHE A 110 11.81 4.92 0.47
C PHE A 110 12.83 3.89 -0.02
N CYS A 111 12.60 2.60 0.24
CA CYS A 111 13.46 1.53 -0.26
C CYS A 111 13.47 1.46 -1.80
N GLN A 112 12.31 1.68 -2.44
CA GLN A 112 12.16 1.69 -3.89
C GLN A 112 12.86 2.89 -4.52
N GLU A 113 12.71 4.08 -3.94
CA GLU A 113 13.33 5.31 -4.46
C GLU A 113 14.84 5.38 -4.22
N ALA A 114 15.32 4.80 -3.10
CA ALA A 114 16.75 4.75 -2.80
C ALA A 114 17.51 3.69 -3.61
N CYS A 115 16.81 2.77 -4.29
CA CYS A 115 17.46 1.68 -5.01
C CYS A 115 18.03 2.19 -6.35
N PRO A 116 19.36 2.14 -6.57
CA PRO A 116 19.95 2.68 -7.80
C PRO A 116 19.73 1.79 -9.04
N VAL A 117 19.15 0.60 -8.87
CA VAL A 117 19.05 -0.46 -9.89
C VAL A 117 17.64 -1.08 -9.97
N ASP A 118 16.66 -0.46 -9.29
CA ASP A 118 15.28 -0.95 -9.17
C ASP A 118 15.18 -2.42 -8.73
N ALA A 119 16.01 -2.82 -7.77
CA ALA A 119 16.02 -4.19 -7.25
C ALA A 119 14.85 -4.46 -6.31
N ILE A 120 14.68 -3.63 -5.28
CA ILE A 120 13.54 -3.72 -4.34
C ILE A 120 12.46 -2.75 -4.81
N VAL A 121 11.24 -3.25 -4.92
CA VAL A 121 10.07 -2.45 -5.29
C VAL A 121 8.89 -2.84 -4.42
N GLU A 122 7.97 -1.89 -4.21
CA GLU A 122 6.67 -2.19 -3.62
C GLU A 122 5.69 -2.54 -4.76
N GLY A 123 5.20 -3.77 -4.74
CA GLY A 123 4.26 -4.29 -5.72
C GLY A 123 2.81 -3.85 -5.47
N PRO A 124 1.90 -4.20 -6.38
CA PRO A 124 0.49 -3.85 -6.28
C PRO A 124 -0.29 -4.73 -5.29
N ASN A 125 0.30 -5.84 -4.82
CA ASN A 125 -0.41 -6.80 -3.98
C ASN A 125 -0.61 -6.23 -2.57
N PHE A 126 -1.83 -6.30 -2.06
CA PHE A 126 -2.18 -5.91 -0.69
C PHE A 126 -2.90 -7.03 0.07
N GLU A 127 -3.20 -8.15 -0.60
CA GLU A 127 -3.96 -9.28 -0.05
C GLU A 127 -3.01 -10.41 0.36
N PHE A 128 -2.14 -10.13 1.34
CA PHE A 128 -1.16 -11.09 1.87
C PHE A 128 -1.29 -11.26 3.39
N ALA A 129 -2.50 -11.12 3.93
CA ALA A 129 -2.76 -11.40 5.33
C ALA A 129 -2.43 -12.88 5.64
N THR A 130 -1.71 -13.08 6.74
CA THR A 130 -1.26 -14.40 7.21
C THR A 130 -1.86 -14.70 8.58
N GLU A 131 -1.93 -15.98 8.93
CA GLU A 131 -2.46 -16.42 10.23
C GLU A 131 -1.40 -16.35 11.34
N THR A 132 -0.13 -16.49 10.97
CA THR A 132 1.00 -16.43 11.90
C THR A 132 1.86 -15.19 11.65
N ARG A 133 2.56 -14.74 12.69
CA ARG A 133 3.49 -13.60 12.60
C ARG A 133 4.76 -14.00 11.88
N GLU A 134 5.15 -15.26 12.02
CA GLU A 134 6.37 -15.83 11.47
C GLU A 134 6.37 -15.74 9.94
N GLU A 135 5.21 -15.92 9.32
CA GLU A 135 5.02 -15.77 7.87
C GLU A 135 5.26 -14.35 7.36
N LEU A 136 5.23 -13.32 8.24
CA LEU A 136 5.48 -11.91 7.89
C LEU A 136 6.96 -11.51 7.99
N PHE A 137 7.84 -12.42 8.43
CA PHE A 137 9.28 -12.26 8.25
C PHE A 137 9.66 -12.83 6.89
N TYR A 138 9.95 -11.94 5.95
CA TYR A 138 10.25 -12.34 4.58
C TYR A 138 11.74 -12.51 4.40
N ASP A 139 12.13 -13.71 3.98
CA ASP A 139 13.49 -14.01 3.55
C ASP A 139 13.71 -13.58 2.09
N LYS A 140 14.98 -13.56 1.67
CA LYS A 140 15.39 -13.22 0.30
C LYS A 140 14.63 -14.04 -0.75
N ASP A 141 14.50 -15.35 -0.52
CA ASP A 141 13.85 -16.27 -1.47
C ASP A 141 12.36 -15.96 -1.62
N LYS A 142 11.68 -15.60 -0.53
CA LYS A 142 10.28 -15.18 -0.56
C LYS A 142 10.10 -13.90 -1.38
N LEU A 143 10.99 -12.91 -1.19
CA LEU A 143 10.96 -11.66 -1.94
C LEU A 143 11.25 -11.85 -3.44
N LEU A 144 12.16 -12.76 -3.79
CA LEU A 144 12.43 -13.12 -5.19
C LEU A 144 11.25 -13.86 -5.82
N ALA A 145 10.63 -14.80 -5.10
CA ALA A 145 9.44 -15.50 -5.56
C ALA A 145 8.26 -14.53 -5.79
N ASN A 146 8.12 -13.51 -4.93
CA ASN A 146 7.15 -12.44 -5.12
C ASN A 146 7.45 -11.62 -6.38
N GLY A 147 8.73 -11.30 -6.62
CA GLY A 147 9.16 -10.64 -7.86
C GLY A 147 8.80 -11.46 -9.09
N GLU A 148 9.13 -12.75 -9.11
CA GLU A 148 8.82 -13.65 -10.23
C GLU A 148 7.31 -13.74 -10.48
N ARG A 149 6.49 -13.77 -9.43
CA ARG A 149 5.02 -13.81 -9.54
C ARG A 149 4.42 -12.51 -10.10
N TRP A 150 4.96 -11.35 -9.73
CA TRP A 150 4.37 -10.04 -10.01
C TRP A 150 5.13 -9.20 -11.04
N GLU A 151 6.23 -9.70 -11.62
CA GLU A 151 7.13 -8.93 -12.49
C GLU A 151 6.41 -8.26 -13.66
N ALA A 152 5.45 -8.94 -14.31
CA ALA A 152 4.73 -8.37 -15.45
C ALA A 152 3.94 -7.11 -15.08
N GLU A 153 3.30 -7.13 -13.90
CA GLU A 153 2.49 -6.03 -13.40
C GLU A 153 3.36 -4.91 -12.82
N ILE A 154 4.42 -5.29 -12.09
CA ILE A 154 5.44 -4.36 -11.57
C ILE A 154 6.11 -3.60 -12.72
N ALA A 155 6.53 -4.29 -13.77
CA ALA A 155 7.18 -3.68 -14.92
C ALA A 155 6.24 -2.68 -15.62
N ARG A 156 4.97 -3.03 -15.79
CA ARG A 156 3.95 -2.13 -16.34
C ARG A 156 3.78 -0.88 -15.47
N ASN A 157 3.69 -1.04 -14.15
CA ASN A 157 3.48 0.09 -13.24
C ASN A 157 4.70 1.03 -13.22
N LEU A 158 5.91 0.47 -13.29
CA LEU A 158 7.14 1.26 -13.40
C LEU A 158 7.24 2.00 -14.74
N GLU A 159 6.84 1.39 -15.86
CA GLU A 159 6.80 2.06 -17.16
C GLU A 159 5.85 3.27 -17.14
N LEU A 160 4.69 3.13 -16.50
CA LEU A 160 3.72 4.21 -16.34
C LEU A 160 4.21 5.33 -15.41
N ASP A 161 5.02 5.00 -14.40
CA ASP A 161 5.51 5.95 -13.39
C ASP A 161 6.88 6.58 -13.74
N ALA A 162 7.65 5.96 -14.65
CA ALA A 162 8.99 6.39 -15.05
C ALA A 162 9.12 7.88 -15.45
N PRO A 163 8.13 8.55 -16.09
CA PRO A 163 8.23 9.97 -16.40
C PRO A 163 8.24 10.91 -15.18
N TYR A 164 7.92 10.41 -13.99
CA TYR A 164 7.73 11.20 -12.77
C TYR A 164 8.76 10.89 -11.68
N ARG A 165 9.73 10.02 -11.97
CA ARG A 165 10.81 9.60 -11.05
C ARG A 165 12.18 9.86 -11.65
#